data_AF-A0A3G4CGP2-F1
#
_entry.id   AF-A0A3G4CGP2-F1
#
_cell.length_a   1.000
_cell.length_b   1.000
_cell.length_c   1.000
_cell.angle_alpha   90.00
_cell.angle_beta   90.00
_cell.angle_gamma   90.00
#
_symmetry.space_group_name_H-M   'P 1'
#
loop_
_entity.id
_entity.type
_entity.pdbx_description
1 polymer ?
#
loop_
_entity_poly.entity_id
_entity_poly.type
_entity_poly.pdbx_seq_one_letter_code
_entity_poly.pdbx_strand_id
1 'polypeptide(L)'
;PVITTWVFGGDGWAYDIGFGGVDHVLAQGENINILLLDTEMYANTGGQQSKATQMSAVAKFAAGGKRLMKKDLGRMAMQYKNMYVASISVGADPRQAIKAMTEAKSYNGPALVVEYSPCQQHGMPSKKGMSRLPQENPNA
;
A
#
# COMPACT_ATOMS: atom_id res chain seq x y z
N PRO A 1 -0.39 -29.61 -8.89
CA PRO A 1 -0.44 -28.15 -9.13
C PRO A 1 0.36 -27.41 -8.06
N VAL A 2 1.27 -26.49 -8.46
CA VAL A 2 1.90 -25.56 -7.51
C VAL A 2 0.90 -24.46 -7.21
N ILE A 3 0.55 -24.30 -5.93
CA ILE A 3 -0.41 -23.29 -5.47
C ILE A 3 0.38 -22.03 -5.09
N THR A 4 -0.09 -20.87 -5.55
CA THR A 4 0.44 -19.57 -5.10
C THR A 4 -0.55 -18.94 -4.13
N THR A 5 -0.12 -18.69 -2.90
CA THR A 5 -0.96 -18.07 -1.87
C THR A 5 -0.84 -16.55 -1.94
N TRP A 6 -1.98 -15.86 -2.02
CA TRP A 6 -2.08 -14.40 -2.01
C TRP A 6 -2.90 -13.92 -0.82
N VAL A 7 -2.40 -12.90 -0.15
CA VAL A 7 -3.11 -12.16 0.90
C VAL A 7 -3.33 -10.74 0.41
N PHE A 8 -4.59 -10.32 0.39
CA PHE A 8 -4.99 -8.98 -0.03
C PHE A 8 -5.47 -8.19 1.17
N GLY A 9 -5.08 -6.92 1.25
CA GLY A 9 -5.65 -6.02 2.24
C GLY A 9 -5.29 -4.56 2.00
N GLY A 10 -6.05 -3.68 2.66
CA GLY A 10 -5.81 -2.24 2.59
C GLY A 10 -4.72 -1.77 3.55
N ASP A 11 -4.36 -0.49 3.45
CA ASP A 11 -3.34 0.11 4.30
C ASP A 11 -3.69 0.06 5.81
N GLY A 12 -4.96 0.23 6.17
CA GLY A 12 -5.36 0.13 7.58
C GLY A 12 -5.17 -1.25 8.21
N TRP A 13 -5.20 -2.32 7.41
CA TRP A 13 -4.85 -3.64 7.91
C TRP A 13 -3.33 -3.74 8.09
N ALA A 14 -2.56 -3.51 7.04
CA ALA A 14 -1.14 -3.83 7.06
C ALA A 14 -0.25 -2.83 7.81
N TYR A 15 -0.63 -1.55 7.89
CA TYR A 15 0.16 -0.52 8.58
C TYR A 15 -0.23 -0.37 10.06
N ASP A 16 -1.48 -0.69 10.41
CA ASP A 16 -2.05 -0.51 11.74
C ASP A 16 -2.40 -1.85 12.41
N ILE A 17 -3.66 -2.31 12.34
CA ILE A 17 -4.18 -3.38 13.22
C ILE A 17 -3.54 -4.75 12.96
N GLY A 18 -3.25 -5.06 11.70
CA GLY A 18 -2.69 -6.33 11.25
C GLY A 18 -1.18 -6.33 11.12
N PHE A 19 -0.49 -5.21 11.36
CA PHE A 19 0.94 -5.09 11.11
C PHE A 19 1.77 -6.16 11.82
N GLY A 20 1.47 -6.46 13.09
CA GLY A 20 2.22 -7.50 13.84
C GLY A 20 2.08 -8.89 13.20
N GLY A 21 0.92 -9.21 12.63
CA GLY A 21 0.71 -10.45 11.89
C GLY A 21 1.41 -10.46 10.54
N VAL A 22 1.35 -9.32 9.81
CA VAL A 22 2.07 -9.15 8.53
C VAL A 22 3.56 -9.32 8.74
N ASP A 23 4.14 -8.64 9.73
CA ASP A 23 5.56 -8.75 10.09
C ASP A 23 5.94 -10.19 10.41
N HIS A 24 5.17 -10.87 11.26
CA HIS A 24 5.45 -12.26 11.64
C HIS A 24 5.39 -13.22 10.44
N VAL A 25 4.38 -13.11 9.59
CA VAL A 25 4.21 -13.97 8.40
C VAL A 25 5.35 -13.74 7.40
N LEU A 26 5.74 -12.49 7.18
CA LEU A 26 6.85 -12.17 6.30
C LEU A 26 8.19 -12.67 6.86
N ALA A 27 8.37 -12.65 8.19
CA ALA A 27 9.58 -13.15 8.85
C ALA A 27 9.71 -14.70 8.84
N GLN A 28 8.62 -15.44 8.65
CA GLN A 28 8.65 -16.91 8.62
C GLN A 28 9.38 -17.49 7.41
N GLY A 29 9.54 -16.72 6.32
CA GLY A 29 10.23 -17.18 5.11
C GLY A 29 9.39 -18.11 4.21
N GLU A 30 8.11 -18.30 4.52
CA GLU A 30 7.18 -19.09 3.72
C GLU A 30 6.87 -18.42 2.38
N ASN A 31 6.55 -19.22 1.36
CA ASN A 31 6.19 -18.71 0.03
C ASN A 31 4.76 -18.14 0.02
N ILE A 32 4.65 -16.88 0.44
CA ILE A 32 3.41 -16.13 0.51
C ILE A 32 3.57 -14.76 -0.13
N ASN A 33 2.57 -14.35 -0.90
CA ASN A 33 2.53 -13.05 -1.56
C ASN A 33 1.50 -12.17 -0.87
N ILE A 34 1.91 -10.98 -0.45
CA ILE A 34 1.01 -9.97 0.11
C ILE A 34 0.90 -8.82 -0.89
N LEU A 35 -0.34 -8.53 -1.31
CA LEU A 35 -0.67 -7.32 -2.06
C LEU A 35 -1.38 -6.34 -1.13
N LEU A 36 -0.71 -5.24 -0.80
CA LEU A 36 -1.32 -4.10 -0.16
C LEU A 36 -1.93 -3.16 -1.19
N LEU A 37 -3.20 -2.81 -0.98
CA LEU A 37 -3.89 -1.74 -1.69
C LEU A 37 -3.84 -0.48 -0.81
N ASP A 38 -2.83 0.34 -1.02
CA ASP A 38 -2.53 1.50 -0.18
C ASP A 38 -3.31 2.72 -0.64
N THR A 39 -4.42 2.99 0.06
CA THR A 39 -5.26 4.17 -0.15
C THR A 39 -4.88 5.32 0.77
N GLU A 40 -3.86 5.14 1.61
CA GLU A 40 -3.37 6.10 2.60
C GLU A 40 -4.41 6.56 3.64
N MET A 41 -5.56 5.88 3.72
CA MET A 41 -6.66 6.18 4.62
C MET A 41 -7.50 4.92 4.84
N TYR A 42 -8.34 4.88 5.86
CA TYR A 42 -9.34 3.82 5.97
C TYR A 42 -10.52 4.17 5.05
N ALA A 43 -10.38 3.82 3.76
CA ALA A 43 -11.35 4.17 2.73
C ALA A 43 -12.76 3.70 3.09
N ASN A 44 -12.93 2.41 3.40
CA ASN A 44 -14.25 1.81 3.64
C ASN A 44 -15.05 2.47 4.78
N THR A 45 -14.38 2.88 5.86
CA THR A 45 -15.03 3.50 7.03
C THR A 45 -15.17 5.03 6.90
N GLY A 46 -14.89 5.57 5.72
CA GLY A 46 -15.13 6.96 5.38
C GLY A 46 -13.94 7.89 5.65
N GLY A 47 -12.70 7.42 5.49
CA GLY A 47 -11.51 8.27 5.41
C GLY A 47 -10.88 8.63 6.75
N GLN A 48 -10.72 7.65 7.65
CA GLN A 48 -9.93 7.81 8.88
C GLN A 48 -8.43 7.82 8.56
N GLN A 49 -7.67 8.56 9.37
CA GLN A 49 -6.22 8.55 9.34
C GLN A 49 -5.68 7.14 9.63
N SER A 50 -4.74 6.67 8.82
CA SER A 50 -3.93 5.47 9.02
C SER A 50 -2.47 5.81 9.30
N LYS A 51 -1.65 4.83 9.66
CA LYS A 51 -0.18 5.01 9.66
C LYS A 51 0.41 5.18 8.24
N ALA A 52 -0.36 4.83 7.21
CA ALA A 52 -0.01 5.04 5.80
C ALA A 52 -0.38 6.45 5.29
N THR A 53 -1.22 7.20 6.00
CA THR A 53 -1.53 8.60 5.65
C THR A 53 -0.26 9.45 5.57
N GLN A 54 -0.15 10.29 4.55
CA GLN A 54 1.00 11.18 4.37
C GLN A 54 1.05 12.29 5.42
N MET A 55 2.23 12.88 5.62
CA MET A 55 2.35 14.07 6.46
C MET A 55 1.48 15.19 5.90
N SER A 56 0.88 15.99 6.78
CA SER A 56 0.00 17.12 6.46
C SER A 56 -1.34 16.75 5.80
N ALA A 57 -1.56 15.50 5.38
CA ALA A 57 -2.82 15.09 4.81
C ALA A 57 -3.95 15.18 5.85
N VAL A 58 -5.08 15.76 5.44
CA VAL A 58 -6.28 15.92 6.27
C VAL A 58 -7.17 14.69 6.11
N ALA A 59 -7.52 14.08 7.24
CA ALA A 59 -8.40 12.92 7.31
C ALA A 59 -9.20 12.97 8.62
N LYS A 60 -10.20 12.09 8.80
CA LYS A 60 -10.84 11.95 10.12
C LYS A 60 -9.78 11.52 11.14
N PHE A 61 -9.82 12.13 12.33
CA PHE A 61 -8.78 12.04 13.37
C PHE A 61 -7.46 12.76 13.05
N ALA A 62 -7.38 13.47 11.92
CA ALA A 62 -6.26 14.33 11.52
C ALA A 62 -6.76 15.65 10.91
N ALA A 63 -7.69 16.33 11.59
CA ALA A 63 -8.33 17.55 11.06
C ALA A 63 -7.32 18.68 10.79
N GLY A 64 -6.28 18.80 11.61
CA GLY A 64 -5.17 19.73 11.41
C GLY A 64 -4.03 19.19 10.54
N GLY A 65 -4.28 18.11 9.80
CA GLY A 65 -3.25 17.35 9.09
C GLY A 65 -2.51 16.35 9.98
N LYS A 66 -2.05 15.25 9.39
CA LYS A 66 -1.24 14.25 10.11
C LYS A 66 0.16 14.82 10.40
N ARG A 67 0.54 14.81 11.68
CA ARG A 67 1.82 15.38 12.16
C ARG A 67 3.05 14.55 11.79
N LEU A 68 2.89 13.23 11.69
CA LEU A 68 3.99 12.29 11.49
C LEU A 68 4.10 11.86 10.02
N MET A 69 5.30 11.54 9.58
CA MET A 69 5.52 10.97 8.24
C MET A 69 4.78 9.63 8.07
N LYS A 70 4.52 9.26 6.81
CA LYS A 70 4.03 7.93 6.46
C LYS A 70 5.01 6.88 6.99
N LYS A 71 4.47 5.83 7.61
CA LYS A 71 5.27 4.66 7.99
C LYS A 71 5.77 3.99 6.71
N ASP A 72 7.05 3.72 6.60
CA ASP A 72 7.64 3.06 5.44
C ASP A 72 7.67 1.54 5.62
N LEU A 73 6.54 0.88 5.31
CA LEU A 73 6.41 -0.57 5.47
C LEU A 73 7.37 -1.33 4.56
N GLY A 74 7.56 -0.87 3.32
CA GLY A 74 8.48 -1.48 2.38
C GLY A 74 9.91 -1.47 2.92
N ARG A 75 10.37 -0.35 3.49
CA ARG A 75 11.69 -0.26 4.11
C ARG A 75 11.85 -1.11 5.35
N MET A 76 10.81 -1.26 6.16
CA MET A 76 10.83 -2.19 7.29
C MET A 76 10.97 -3.63 6.80
N ALA A 77 10.18 -4.01 5.78
CA ALA A 77 10.23 -5.34 5.17
C ALA A 77 11.61 -5.64 4.54
N MET A 78 12.25 -4.65 3.90
CA MET A 78 13.60 -4.81 3.34
C MET A 78 14.70 -5.06 4.37
N GLN A 79 14.43 -4.92 5.68
CA GLN A 79 15.41 -5.29 6.72
C GLN A 79 15.58 -6.81 6.82
N TYR A 80 14.54 -7.57 6.44
CA TYR A 80 14.63 -9.01 6.25
C TYR A 80 15.34 -9.28 4.91
N LYS A 81 16.49 -9.98 4.95
CA LYS A 81 17.37 -10.17 3.79
C LYS A 81 16.83 -11.13 2.72
N ASN A 82 15.70 -11.78 2.99
CA ASN A 82 15.12 -12.88 2.21
C ASN A 82 13.68 -12.58 1.79
N MET A 83 13.39 -11.32 1.45
CA MET A 83 12.07 -10.87 1.04
C MET A 83 12.10 -10.15 -0.31
N TYR A 84 11.14 -10.46 -1.18
CA TYR A 84 10.86 -9.61 -2.33
C TYR A 84 9.98 -8.44 -1.90
N VAL A 85 10.41 -7.21 -2.19
CA VAL A 85 9.63 -6.00 -1.86
C VAL A 85 9.54 -5.14 -3.10
N ALA A 86 8.32 -4.76 -3.48
CA ALA A 86 8.07 -3.83 -4.57
C ALA A 86 7.03 -2.77 -4.20
N SER A 87 7.22 -1.55 -4.70
CA SER A 87 6.21 -0.51 -4.73
C SER A 87 5.77 -0.31 -6.18
N ILE A 88 4.47 -0.27 -6.41
CA ILE A 88 3.90 -0.15 -7.76
C ILE A 88 2.80 0.91 -7.79
N SER A 89 2.54 1.46 -8.97
CA SER A 89 1.34 2.24 -9.25
C SER A 89 0.92 1.98 -10.68
N VAL A 90 -0.24 1.35 -10.86
CA VAL A 90 -0.75 0.99 -12.20
C VAL A 90 -0.97 2.24 -13.05
N GLY A 91 -1.40 3.34 -12.43
CA GLY A 91 -1.60 4.61 -13.11
C GLY A 91 -0.29 5.29 -13.55
N ALA A 92 0.85 4.97 -12.91
CA ALA A 92 2.15 5.54 -13.27
C ALA A 92 2.87 4.71 -14.35
N ASP A 93 2.98 3.40 -14.15
CA ASP A 93 3.59 2.49 -15.12
C ASP A 93 2.98 1.06 -15.03
N PRO A 94 2.04 0.73 -15.93
CA PRO A 94 1.46 -0.62 -15.99
C PRO A 94 2.48 -1.72 -16.26
N ARG A 95 3.56 -1.43 -17.00
CA ARG A 95 4.58 -2.44 -17.33
C ARG A 95 5.41 -2.78 -16.09
N GLN A 96 5.77 -1.78 -15.30
CA GLN A 96 6.44 -1.99 -14.03
C GLN A 96 5.55 -2.77 -13.05
N ALA A 97 4.25 -2.46 -12.98
CA ALA A 97 3.31 -3.20 -12.15
C ALA A 97 3.22 -4.69 -12.54
N ILE A 98 3.09 -4.99 -13.84
CA ILE A 98 3.07 -6.37 -14.35
C ILE A 98 4.38 -7.10 -14.03
N LYS A 99 5.52 -6.44 -14.23
CA LYS A 99 6.84 -7.00 -13.92
C LYS A 99 6.94 -7.35 -12.44
N ALA A 100 6.63 -6.42 -11.54
CA ALA A 100 6.74 -6.63 -10.10
C ALA A 100 5.81 -7.74 -9.60
N MET A 101 4.57 -7.81 -10.11
CA MET A 101 3.63 -8.88 -9.76
C MET A 101 4.11 -10.26 -10.24
N THR A 102 4.75 -10.31 -11.42
CA THR A 102 5.33 -11.55 -11.96
C THR A 102 6.54 -11.99 -11.14
N GLU A 103 7.44 -11.06 -10.81
CA GLU A 103 8.62 -11.33 -9.98
C GLU A 103 8.23 -11.77 -8.57
N ALA A 104 7.26 -11.11 -7.94
CA ALA A 104 6.72 -11.49 -6.63
C ALA A 104 6.19 -12.93 -6.66
N LYS A 105 5.31 -13.25 -7.63
CA LYS A 105 4.75 -14.61 -7.80
C LYS A 105 5.84 -15.67 -7.97
N SER A 106 6.90 -15.35 -8.71
CA SER A 106 7.99 -16.29 -9.03
C SER A 106 9.04 -16.39 -7.93
N TYR A 107 9.03 -15.49 -6.94
CA TYR A 107 9.94 -15.53 -5.82
C TYR A 107 9.64 -16.74 -4.92
N ASN A 108 10.67 -17.52 -4.58
CA ASN A 108 10.51 -18.68 -3.70
C ASN A 108 10.68 -18.26 -2.24
N GLY A 109 9.73 -17.49 -1.73
CA GLY A 109 9.75 -16.93 -0.39
C GLY A 109 8.71 -15.82 -0.21
N PRO A 110 8.78 -15.08 0.90
CA PRO A 110 7.85 -14.01 1.19
C PRO A 110 8.00 -12.84 0.22
N ALA A 111 6.88 -12.38 -0.32
CA ALA A 111 6.81 -11.22 -1.20
C ALA A 111 5.80 -10.19 -0.69
N LEU A 112 6.19 -8.91 -0.74
CA LEU A 112 5.37 -7.77 -0.37
C LEU A 112 5.30 -6.80 -1.55
N VAL A 113 4.10 -6.60 -2.08
CA VAL A 113 3.82 -5.59 -3.11
C VAL A 113 2.92 -4.52 -2.50
N VAL A 114 3.41 -3.29 -2.48
CA VAL A 114 2.63 -2.11 -2.06
C VAL A 114 2.16 -1.39 -3.32
N GLU A 115 0.87 -1.44 -3.58
CA GLU A 115 0.23 -0.78 -4.71
C GLU A 115 -0.42 0.52 -4.24
N TYR A 116 -0.09 1.63 -4.91
CA TYR A 116 -0.78 2.89 -4.68
C TYR A 116 -2.16 2.86 -5.34
N SER A 117 -3.20 2.89 -4.50
CA SER A 117 -4.61 2.82 -4.89
C SER A 117 -5.30 4.19 -4.72
N PRO A 118 -5.44 5.00 -5.80
CA PRO A 118 -6.24 6.22 -5.78
C PRO A 118 -7.65 6.00 -5.21
N CYS A 119 -8.08 6.88 -4.31
CA CYS A 119 -9.34 6.73 -3.59
C CYS A 119 -10.17 8.03 -3.61
N GLN A 120 -11.49 7.93 -3.55
CA GLN A 120 -12.39 9.11 -3.60
C GLN A 120 -12.13 10.09 -2.45
N GLN A 121 -11.68 9.57 -1.32
CA GLN A 121 -11.34 10.27 -0.08
C GLN A 121 -10.15 11.23 -0.27
N HIS A 122 -9.36 11.06 -1.33
CA HIS A 122 -8.31 12.01 -1.71
C HIS A 122 -8.86 13.30 -2.33
N GLY A 123 -10.18 13.41 -2.55
CA GLY A 123 -10.81 14.59 -3.14
C GLY A 123 -10.56 14.75 -4.63
N MET A 124 -10.11 13.70 -5.31
CA MET A 124 -9.86 13.73 -6.76
C MET A 124 -11.18 13.75 -7.56
N PRO A 125 -11.24 14.45 -8.71
CA PRO A 125 -12.43 14.46 -9.56
C PRO A 125 -12.78 13.05 -10.05
N SER A 126 -13.89 12.49 -9.59
CA SER A 126 -14.34 11.12 -9.88
C SER A 126 -14.42 10.80 -11.39
N LYS A 127 -14.72 11.81 -12.22
CA LYS A 127 -14.79 11.70 -13.69
C LYS A 127 -13.47 11.30 -14.36
N LYS A 128 -12.34 11.39 -13.66
CA LYS A 128 -11.01 11.10 -14.23
C LYS A 128 -10.41 9.79 -13.74
N GLY A 129 -10.93 9.14 -12.68
CA GLY A 129 -10.44 7.82 -12.23
C GLY A 129 -8.91 7.71 -12.18
N MET A 130 -8.35 6.59 -12.64
CA MET A 130 -6.90 6.36 -12.76
C MET A 130 -6.20 7.17 -13.88
N SER A 131 -6.90 8.02 -14.63
CA SER A 131 -6.29 8.79 -15.73
C SER A 131 -5.40 9.94 -15.26
N ARG A 132 -5.35 10.23 -13.96
CA ARG A 132 -4.45 11.21 -13.35
C ARG A 132 -3.96 10.75 -11.97
N LEU A 133 -2.68 10.97 -11.69
CA LEU A 133 -2.13 10.97 -10.33
C LEU A 133 -2.73 12.15 -9.53
N PRO A 134 -2.71 12.12 -8.18
CA PRO A 134 -3.11 13.27 -7.38
C PRO A 134 -2.36 14.52 -7.84
N GLN A 135 -3.09 15.50 -8.35
CA GLN A 135 -2.55 16.82 -8.64
C GLN A 135 -2.87 17.70 -7.44
N GLU A 136 -1.87 18.37 -6.87
CA GLU A 136 -2.12 19.42 -5.88
C GLU A 136 -3.08 20.43 -6.50
N ASN A 137 -4.14 20.76 -5.76
CA ASN A 137 -5.14 21.71 -6.21
C ASN A 137 -4.48 23.10 -6.19
N PRO A 138 -4.26 23.77 -7.34
CA PRO A 138 -3.59 25.07 -7.38
C PRO A 138 -4.42 26.20 -6.74
N ASN A 139 -5.67 25.91 -6.34
CA ASN A 139 -6.62 26.85 -5.76
C ASN A 139 -7.05 26.46 -4.33
N ALA A 140 -6.26 25.65 -3.62
CA ALA A 140 -6.44 25.43 -2.18
C ALA A 140 -5.80 26.58 -1.37
#